data_AF-A0ABD5XRN1-F1
#
_entry.id   AF-A0ABD5XRN1-F1
#
_cell.length_a   1.000
_cell.length_b   1.000
_cell.length_c   1.000
_cell.angle_alpha   90.00
_cell.angle_beta   90.00
_cell.angle_gamma   90.00
#
_symmetry.space_group_name_H-M   'P 1'
#
loop_
_entity.id
_entity.type
_entity.pdbx_description
1 polymer ?
#
loop_
_entity_poly.entity_id
_entity_poly.type
_entity_poly.pdbx_seq_one_letter_code
_entity_poly.pdbx_strand_id
1 'polypeptide(L)'
;MNWGTTTNVTIRDLLNFLGYIITAGIDECQTDFGEALHYYTLAFEGNGTVFDLVRRRFDSPDLVHPFIDSRLWAVAEEEADFSDRDDADEVVAPLFEVKKQRFLFEDEIMDLGYSSRDLYQNLPYDFINHRNGMSSTGQKEDIIRKINGYFAPNASRPRLRLWLSHRYRSKSSLALVSRTTVPKREMRLQKPQLHPEIAGTIGYTPSHTAIEYKNGGDPIRLRISKSLYRAIGALDANIPYTLRDRDEEQQILEFMEEIEYHEDYSEETGEIMVKDTETGKVERIDVEDSIYRE
;
A
#
# COMPACT_ATOMS: atom_id res chain seq x y z
N MET A 1 18.01 24.26 5.27
CA MET A 1 18.29 23.05 6.09
C MET A 1 18.12 23.47 7.54
N ASN A 2 16.94 23.23 8.12
CA ASN A 2 16.69 23.50 9.54
C ASN A 2 17.24 22.31 10.32
N TRP A 3 18.34 22.51 11.04
CA TRP A 3 18.78 21.56 12.04
C TRP A 3 17.74 21.61 13.17
N GLY A 4 16.81 20.65 13.15
CA GLY A 4 15.84 20.48 14.22
C GLY A 4 16.57 20.37 15.55
N THR A 5 16.12 21.16 16.52
CA THR A 5 16.51 21.06 17.92
C THR A 5 16.61 19.60 18.33
N THR A 6 17.80 19.17 18.76
CA THR A 6 18.04 17.81 19.24
C THR A 6 17.31 17.64 20.56
N THR A 7 16.08 17.15 20.48
CA THR A 7 15.25 16.90 21.66
C THR A 7 15.87 15.75 22.45
N ASN A 8 16.54 16.06 23.57
CA ASN A 8 17.16 15.05 24.42
C ASN A 8 16.10 14.41 25.32
N VAL A 9 15.82 13.13 25.09
CA VAL A 9 15.00 12.29 25.95
C VAL A 9 15.91 11.47 26.85
N THR A 10 15.68 11.49 28.16
CA THR A 10 16.44 10.65 29.09
C THR A 10 15.78 9.30 29.29
N ILE A 11 16.53 8.30 29.76
CA ILE A 11 15.98 6.99 30.14
C ILE A 11 14.88 7.13 31.20
N ARG A 12 15.03 8.10 32.10
CA ARG A 12 14.02 8.37 33.14
C ARG A 12 12.70 8.83 32.53
N ASP A 13 12.73 9.66 31.50
CA ASP A 13 11.53 10.13 30.81
C ASP A 13 10.81 8.97 30.11
N LEU A 14 11.57 8.04 29.52
CA LEU A 14 11.01 6.82 28.93
C LEU A 14 10.40 5.88 29.98
N LEU A 15 11.08 5.68 31.11
CA LEU A 15 10.58 4.84 32.21
C LEU A 15 9.31 5.44 32.83
N ASN A 16 9.28 6.76 33.00
CA ASN A 16 8.09 7.47 33.49
C ASN A 16 6.93 7.39 32.49
N PHE A 17 7.22 7.51 31.19
CA PHE A 17 6.22 7.32 30.14
C PHE A 17 5.62 5.91 30.17
N LEU A 18 6.47 4.87 30.19
CA LEU A 18 6.01 3.47 30.26
C LEU A 18 5.25 3.19 31.55
N GLY A 19 5.75 3.70 32.68
CA GLY A 19 5.05 3.58 33.96
C GLY A 19 3.66 4.20 33.91
N TYR A 20 3.54 5.42 33.34
CA TYR A 20 2.27 6.11 33.22
C TYR A 20 1.28 5.37 32.31
N ILE A 21 1.67 4.95 31.10
CA ILE A 21 0.72 4.30 30.18
C ILE A 21 0.25 2.93 30.68
N ILE A 22 1.04 2.24 31.51
CA ILE A 22 0.67 0.93 32.08
C ILE A 22 -0.22 1.10 33.32
N THR A 23 0.02 2.12 34.13
CA THR A 23 -0.65 2.29 35.44
C THR A 23 -1.73 3.37 35.46
N ALA A 24 -1.81 4.19 34.41
CA ALA A 24 -2.55 5.46 34.40
C ALA A 24 -2.14 6.44 35.52
N GLY A 25 -1.01 6.19 36.20
CA GLY A 25 -0.64 6.92 37.43
C GLY A 25 -1.49 6.55 38.65
N ILE A 26 -2.20 5.40 38.60
CA ILE A 26 -3.01 4.87 39.70
C ILE A 26 -2.15 3.90 40.52
N ASP A 27 -2.14 4.09 41.83
CA ASP A 27 -1.31 3.30 42.76
C ASP A 27 -1.82 1.86 42.95
N GLU A 28 -3.09 1.60 42.62
CA GLU A 28 -3.74 0.30 42.70
C GLU A 28 -3.71 -0.43 41.35
N CYS A 29 -3.40 -1.73 41.37
CA CYS A 29 -3.39 -2.57 40.19
C CYS A 29 -4.83 -2.85 39.73
N GLN A 30 -5.41 -1.92 39.00
CA GLN A 30 -6.67 -2.09 38.29
C GLN A 30 -6.39 -2.70 36.92
N THR A 31 -7.24 -3.64 36.49
CA THR A 31 -7.10 -4.32 35.19
C THR A 31 -8.28 -4.09 34.26
N ASP A 32 -9.34 -3.46 34.78
CA ASP A 32 -10.54 -3.08 34.03
C ASP A 32 -10.63 -1.56 34.02
N PHE A 33 -10.21 -0.98 32.90
CA PHE A 33 -10.11 0.46 32.70
C PHE A 33 -11.23 0.89 31.74
N GLY A 34 -11.79 2.08 31.96
CA GLY A 34 -12.55 2.72 30.91
C GLY A 34 -11.64 3.12 29.74
N GLU A 35 -12.22 3.30 28.54
CA GLU A 35 -11.51 3.56 27.30
C GLU A 35 -10.44 4.68 27.39
N ALA A 36 -10.71 5.71 28.19
CA ALA A 36 -9.80 6.84 28.41
C ALA A 36 -8.50 6.46 29.14
N LEU A 37 -8.51 5.40 29.95
CA LEU A 37 -7.37 4.97 30.77
C LEU A 37 -6.60 3.80 30.14
N HIS A 38 -6.95 3.41 28.91
CA HIS A 38 -6.13 2.44 28.19
C HIS A 38 -4.82 3.06 27.71
N TYR A 39 -3.77 2.24 27.69
CA TYR A 39 -2.41 2.65 27.35
C TYR A 39 -2.28 3.30 25.98
N TYR A 40 -3.10 2.90 25.00
CA TYR A 40 -3.12 3.50 23.66
C TYR A 40 -3.71 4.92 23.67
N THR A 41 -4.60 5.27 24.60
CA THR A 41 -5.12 6.62 24.80
C THR A 41 -4.14 7.46 25.63
N LEU A 42 -3.67 6.89 26.74
CA LEU A 42 -2.73 7.55 27.66
C LEU A 42 -1.41 7.94 26.99
N ALA A 43 -0.98 7.19 25.98
CA ALA A 43 0.20 7.52 25.17
C ALA A 43 0.11 8.92 24.51
N PHE A 44 -1.10 9.46 24.34
CA PHE A 44 -1.35 10.75 23.68
C PHE A 44 -1.85 11.85 24.62
N GLU A 45 -2.35 11.51 25.81
CA GLU A 45 -2.92 12.50 26.75
C GLU A 45 -1.89 13.06 27.75
N GLY A 46 -0.77 12.37 27.97
CA GLY A 46 0.22 12.79 28.97
C GLY A 46 1.04 14.03 28.59
N ASN A 47 1.74 14.59 29.58
CA ASN A 47 2.58 15.77 29.42
C ASN A 47 4.06 15.42 29.44
N GLY A 48 4.85 16.11 28.61
CA GLY A 48 6.30 16.01 28.58
C GLY A 48 6.86 15.58 27.23
N THR A 49 8.18 15.62 27.14
CA THR A 49 8.90 15.51 25.87
C THR A 49 8.64 14.21 25.11
N VAL A 50 8.48 13.08 25.81
CA VAL A 50 8.18 11.79 25.17
C VAL A 50 6.77 11.80 24.57
N PHE A 51 5.78 12.31 25.31
CA PHE A 51 4.40 12.45 24.82
C PHE A 51 4.31 13.40 23.62
N ASP A 52 5.05 14.51 23.64
CA ASP A 52 5.13 15.44 22.51
C ASP A 52 5.74 14.78 21.27
N LEU A 53 6.76 13.95 21.45
CA LEU A 53 7.36 13.18 20.37
C LEU A 53 6.43 12.10 19.83
N VAL A 54 5.67 11.42 20.69
CA VAL A 54 4.62 10.48 20.29
C VAL A 54 3.58 11.23 19.46
N ARG A 55 2.88 12.23 20.03
CA ARG A 55 1.90 13.04 19.30
C ARG A 55 2.44 13.51 17.96
N ARG A 56 3.60 14.17 17.93
CA ARG A 56 4.20 14.64 16.68
C ARG A 56 4.50 13.52 15.66
N ARG A 57 4.94 12.35 16.10
CA ARG A 57 5.25 11.22 15.21
C ARG A 57 3.99 10.61 14.64
N PHE A 58 2.91 10.65 15.41
CA PHE A 58 1.67 9.93 15.17
C PHE A 58 0.53 10.81 14.61
N ASP A 59 0.63 12.14 14.73
CA ASP A 59 -0.22 13.16 14.08
C ASP A 59 -0.07 13.19 12.55
N SER A 60 0.81 12.37 11.98
CA SER A 60 1.01 12.33 10.53
C SER A 60 -0.19 11.67 9.85
N PRO A 61 -0.87 12.35 8.90
CA PRO A 61 -1.98 11.75 8.16
C PRO A 61 -1.55 10.52 7.35
N ASP A 62 -0.26 10.39 7.03
CA ASP A 62 0.31 9.26 6.29
C ASP A 62 0.67 8.05 7.17
N LEU A 63 0.45 8.16 8.49
CA LEU A 63 0.81 7.10 9.41
C LEU A 63 -0.09 5.89 9.23
N VAL A 64 -1.38 6.14 9.09
CA VAL A 64 -2.42 5.15 8.84
C VAL A 64 -2.88 5.36 7.40
N HIS A 65 -3.00 4.27 6.66
CA HIS A 65 -3.42 4.28 5.26
C HIS A 65 -4.88 4.78 5.17
N PRO A 66 -5.23 5.65 4.21
CA PRO A 66 -6.57 6.27 4.12
C PRO A 66 -7.74 5.29 4.19
N PHE A 67 -7.58 4.10 3.61
CA PHE A 67 -8.54 3.00 3.74
C PHE A 67 -8.87 2.63 5.20
N ILE A 68 -7.85 2.48 6.03
CA ILE A 68 -8.02 2.10 7.43
C ILE A 68 -8.76 3.22 8.15
N ASP A 69 -8.38 4.48 7.88
CA ASP A 69 -9.07 5.64 8.42
C ASP A 69 -10.56 5.63 8.03
N SER A 70 -10.89 5.36 6.76
CA SER A 70 -12.29 5.25 6.31
C SER A 70 -13.06 4.12 7.03
N ARG A 71 -12.41 2.98 7.29
CA ARG A 71 -13.06 1.87 8.00
C ARG A 71 -13.25 2.17 9.49
N LEU A 72 -12.22 2.68 10.16
CA LEU A 72 -12.30 3.07 11.56
C LEU A 72 -13.35 4.16 11.75
N TRP A 73 -13.48 5.07 10.77
CA TRP A 73 -14.54 6.07 10.74
C TRP A 73 -15.93 5.42 10.64
N ALA A 74 -16.15 4.50 9.71
CA ALA A 74 -17.43 3.81 9.57
C ALA A 74 -17.82 3.06 10.86
N VAL A 75 -16.88 2.39 11.51
CA VAL A 75 -17.12 1.73 12.81
C VAL A 75 -17.44 2.75 13.90
N ALA A 76 -16.75 3.90 13.92
CA ALA A 76 -17.05 4.98 14.86
C ALA A 76 -18.45 5.57 14.60
N GLU A 77 -18.86 5.71 13.34
CA GLU A 77 -20.18 6.18 12.94
C GLU A 77 -21.29 5.20 13.36
N GLU A 78 -21.07 3.89 13.25
CA GLU A 78 -22.02 2.87 13.72
C GLU A 78 -22.21 2.87 15.24
N GLU A 79 -21.16 3.21 16.00
CA GLU A 79 -21.19 3.27 17.47
C GLU A 79 -21.66 4.62 18.01
N ALA A 80 -21.53 5.68 17.22
CA ALA A 80 -21.93 7.02 17.60
C ALA A 80 -23.46 7.15 17.63
N ASP A 81 -23.99 7.70 18.72
CA ASP A 81 -25.41 8.02 18.84
C ASP A 81 -25.63 9.50 18.49
N PHE A 82 -26.06 9.76 17.26
CA PHE A 82 -26.45 11.09 16.81
C PHE A 82 -27.74 11.01 15.97
N SER A 83 -28.60 12.01 16.14
CA SER A 83 -29.90 12.08 15.43
C SER A 83 -29.90 13.06 14.26
N ASP A 84 -28.97 14.02 14.26
CA ASP A 84 -28.79 14.99 13.19
C ASP A 84 -27.41 14.80 12.52
N ARG A 85 -27.37 14.92 11.19
CA ARG A 85 -26.15 14.75 10.41
C ARG A 85 -25.15 15.88 10.64
N ASP A 86 -25.63 17.05 11.03
CA ASP A 86 -24.76 18.20 11.30
C ASP A 86 -23.93 18.00 12.58
N ASP A 87 -24.38 17.15 13.52
CA ASP A 87 -23.65 16.80 14.75
C ASP A 87 -22.75 15.56 14.58
N ALA A 88 -22.84 14.87 13.43
CA ALA A 88 -22.15 13.60 13.20
C ALA A 88 -20.63 13.73 13.37
N ASP A 89 -20.01 14.77 12.80
CA ASP A 89 -18.56 14.97 12.89
C ASP A 89 -18.11 15.21 14.34
N GLU A 90 -18.87 15.98 15.14
CA GLU A 90 -18.51 16.29 16.53
C GLU A 90 -18.59 15.06 17.44
N VAL A 91 -19.49 14.11 17.15
CA VAL A 91 -19.69 12.88 17.93
C VAL A 91 -18.80 11.74 17.43
N VAL A 92 -18.63 11.61 16.11
CA VAL A 92 -17.86 10.51 15.48
C VAL A 92 -16.36 10.75 15.58
N ALA A 93 -15.88 11.99 15.40
CA ALA A 93 -14.44 12.26 15.36
C ALA A 93 -13.70 11.84 16.65
N PRO A 94 -14.19 12.10 17.88
CA PRO A 94 -13.54 11.62 19.09
C PRO A 94 -13.46 10.09 19.18
N LEU A 95 -14.53 9.38 18.79
CA LEU A 95 -14.55 7.90 18.75
C LEU A 95 -13.57 7.37 17.71
N PHE A 96 -13.52 8.00 16.54
CA PHE A 96 -12.58 7.68 15.48
C PHE A 96 -11.13 7.84 15.95
N GLU A 97 -10.79 8.94 16.60
CA GLU A 97 -9.42 9.18 17.10
C GLU A 97 -8.99 8.11 18.12
N VAL A 98 -9.86 7.73 19.06
CA VAL A 98 -9.57 6.63 20.00
C VAL A 98 -9.35 5.31 19.27
N LYS A 99 -10.20 4.97 18.29
CA LYS A 99 -10.04 3.75 17.48
C LYS A 99 -8.75 3.78 16.66
N LYS A 100 -8.38 4.94 16.13
CA LYS A 100 -7.13 5.15 15.37
C LYS A 100 -5.91 5.01 16.28
N GLN A 101 -5.96 5.54 17.49
CA GLN A 101 -4.92 5.35 18.49
C GLN A 101 -4.79 3.88 18.86
N ARG A 102 -5.91 3.21 19.19
CA ARG A 102 -5.94 1.77 19.49
C ARG A 102 -5.36 0.94 18.35
N PHE A 103 -5.70 1.26 17.11
CA PHE A 103 -5.17 0.60 15.91
C PHE A 103 -3.64 0.62 15.86
N LEU A 104 -2.97 1.64 16.39
CA LEU A 104 -1.51 1.71 16.35
C LEU A 104 -0.81 0.74 17.30
N PHE A 105 -1.54 0.13 18.23
CA PHE A 105 -1.01 -0.79 19.23
C PHE A 105 -1.66 -2.18 19.17
N GLU A 106 -2.95 -2.27 18.84
CA GLU A 106 -3.76 -3.49 18.93
C GLU A 106 -4.32 -3.94 17.58
N ASP A 107 -3.63 -3.59 16.50
CA ASP A 107 -4.04 -3.89 15.13
C ASP A 107 -4.41 -5.36 14.88
N GLU A 108 -3.66 -6.31 15.45
CA GLU A 108 -3.91 -7.75 15.36
C GLU A 108 -5.22 -8.19 16.08
N ILE A 109 -5.68 -7.43 17.07
CA ILE A 109 -6.86 -7.77 17.89
C ILE A 109 -8.15 -7.18 17.31
N MET A 110 -8.06 -6.12 16.50
CA MET A 110 -9.22 -5.38 15.98
C MET A 110 -10.01 -6.10 14.87
N ASP A 111 -9.70 -7.37 14.57
CA ASP A 111 -10.32 -8.23 13.53
C ASP A 111 -10.70 -7.47 12.25
N LEU A 112 -9.73 -6.72 11.73
CA LEU A 112 -9.95 -5.87 10.57
C LEU A 112 -10.01 -6.68 9.26
N GLY A 113 -9.93 -8.01 9.29
CA GLY A 113 -9.96 -8.85 8.09
C GLY A 113 -8.74 -8.70 7.16
N TYR A 114 -7.69 -7.98 7.61
CA TYR A 114 -6.40 -7.84 6.95
C TYR A 114 -5.26 -7.72 7.96
N SER A 115 -4.02 -8.00 7.52
CA SER A 115 -2.81 -7.93 8.34
C SER A 115 -2.17 -6.54 8.24
N SER A 116 -2.47 -5.70 9.21
CA SER A 116 -1.83 -4.40 9.47
C SER A 116 -0.31 -4.50 9.65
N ARG A 117 0.19 -5.53 10.34
CA ARG A 117 1.63 -5.81 10.43
C ARG A 117 2.26 -5.96 9.05
N ASP A 118 1.58 -6.65 8.13
CA ASP A 118 2.05 -6.77 6.76
C ASP A 118 2.09 -5.41 6.06
N LEU A 119 1.09 -4.56 6.26
CA LEU A 119 1.00 -3.24 5.62
C LEU A 119 2.03 -2.22 6.13
N TYR A 120 2.23 -2.14 7.44
CA TYR A 120 3.04 -1.08 8.05
C TYR A 120 4.47 -1.48 8.38
N GLN A 121 4.72 -2.77 8.58
CA GLN A 121 6.04 -3.27 8.95
C GLN A 121 6.66 -4.10 7.82
N ASN A 122 5.99 -5.17 7.39
CA ASN A 122 6.61 -6.13 6.47
C ASN A 122 6.75 -5.56 5.06
N LEU A 123 5.71 -4.95 4.47
CA LEU A 123 5.80 -4.36 3.13
C LEU A 123 6.85 -3.24 3.03
N PRO A 124 6.95 -2.27 3.97
CA PRO A 124 8.02 -1.28 3.95
C PRO A 124 9.41 -1.90 4.14
N TYR A 125 9.54 -2.91 4.99
CA TYR A 125 10.79 -3.63 5.20
C TYR A 125 11.21 -4.40 3.94
N ASP A 126 10.27 -5.11 3.32
CA ASP A 126 10.45 -5.83 2.07
C ASP A 126 10.81 -4.89 0.93
N PHE A 127 10.19 -3.71 0.85
CA PHE A 127 10.60 -2.68 -0.09
C PHE A 127 12.07 -2.26 0.11
N ILE A 128 12.51 -2.04 1.35
CA ILE A 128 13.91 -1.67 1.64
C ILE A 128 14.85 -2.81 1.26
N ASN A 129 14.51 -4.06 1.59
CA ASN A 129 15.28 -5.25 1.21
C ASN A 129 15.37 -5.40 -0.31
N HIS A 130 14.24 -5.19 -1.00
CA HIS A 130 14.12 -5.22 -2.44
C HIS A 130 15.04 -4.19 -3.08
N ARG A 131 14.86 -2.93 -2.69
CA ARG A 131 15.61 -1.77 -3.16
C ARG A 131 17.12 -1.90 -2.94
N ASN A 132 17.53 -2.39 -1.78
CA ASN A 132 18.93 -2.60 -1.44
C ASN A 132 19.51 -3.85 -2.13
N GLY A 133 18.68 -4.72 -2.71
CA GLY A 133 19.14 -5.89 -3.44
C GLY A 133 19.65 -7.02 -2.56
N MET A 134 19.14 -7.13 -1.34
CA MET A 134 19.60 -8.14 -0.38
C MET A 134 19.17 -9.57 -0.75
N SER A 135 18.41 -9.76 -1.84
CA SER A 135 18.14 -11.06 -2.48
C SER A 135 17.86 -10.87 -3.97
N SER A 136 18.79 -11.15 -4.89
CA SER A 136 18.54 -10.91 -6.33
C SER A 136 17.66 -11.98 -7.02
N THR A 137 17.59 -13.18 -6.45
CA THR A 137 16.92 -14.33 -7.06
C THR A 137 15.43 -14.28 -6.73
N GLY A 138 14.57 -14.15 -7.75
CA GLY A 138 13.11 -14.15 -7.59
C GLY A 138 12.46 -12.78 -7.36
N GLN A 139 13.24 -11.71 -7.21
CA GLN A 139 12.70 -10.34 -7.01
C GLN A 139 11.85 -9.84 -8.18
N LYS A 140 12.27 -10.14 -9.40
CA LYS A 140 11.54 -9.74 -10.61
C LYS A 140 10.22 -10.53 -10.71
N GLU A 141 10.28 -11.83 -10.45
CA GLU A 141 9.13 -12.71 -10.42
C GLU A 141 8.12 -12.28 -9.35
N ASP A 142 8.61 -11.88 -8.17
CA ASP A 142 7.79 -11.33 -7.09
C ASP A 142 7.06 -10.06 -7.51
N ILE A 143 7.76 -9.08 -8.11
CA ILE A 143 7.12 -7.86 -8.63
C ILE A 143 6.06 -8.20 -9.68
N ILE A 144 6.40 -9.05 -10.66
CA ILE A 144 5.44 -9.45 -11.71
C ILE A 144 4.22 -10.13 -11.09
N ARG A 145 4.42 -10.99 -10.10
CA ARG A 145 3.33 -11.65 -9.36
C ARG A 145 2.47 -10.64 -8.62
N LYS A 146 3.06 -9.68 -7.90
CA LYS A 146 2.33 -8.64 -7.17
C LYS A 146 1.53 -7.74 -8.13
N ILE A 147 2.12 -7.34 -9.27
CA ILE A 147 1.43 -6.58 -10.32
C ILE A 147 0.27 -7.39 -10.92
N ASN A 148 0.49 -8.67 -11.26
CA ASN A 148 -0.58 -9.52 -11.78
C ASN A 148 -1.70 -9.69 -10.74
N GLY A 149 -1.32 -9.94 -9.49
CA GLY A 149 -2.23 -10.00 -8.37
C GLY A 149 -3.11 -8.76 -8.33
N TYR A 150 -2.49 -7.57 -8.44
CA TYR A 150 -3.16 -6.25 -8.35
C TYR A 150 -4.48 -6.23 -9.12
N PHE A 151 -4.45 -6.76 -10.35
CA PHE A 151 -5.62 -6.83 -11.19
C PHE A 151 -6.43 -8.12 -11.02
N ALA A 152 -5.77 -9.27 -10.92
CA ALA A 152 -6.41 -10.59 -10.83
C ALA A 152 -5.85 -11.39 -9.63
N PRO A 153 -6.59 -11.45 -8.50
CA PRO A 153 -6.22 -12.30 -7.37
C PRO A 153 -6.01 -13.76 -7.82
N ASN A 154 -4.99 -14.43 -7.28
CA ASN A 154 -4.56 -15.80 -7.64
C ASN A 154 -3.86 -15.97 -9.00
N ALA A 155 -3.49 -14.88 -9.69
CA ALA A 155 -2.66 -14.95 -10.88
C ALA A 155 -1.22 -15.44 -10.55
N SER A 156 -0.99 -16.75 -10.61
CA SER A 156 0.28 -17.39 -10.24
C SER A 156 1.34 -17.42 -11.37
N ARG A 157 1.00 -16.96 -12.57
CA ARG A 157 1.89 -17.11 -13.74
C ARG A 157 3.04 -16.11 -13.72
N PRO A 158 4.30 -16.53 -14.00
CA PRO A 158 5.47 -15.66 -14.07
C PRO A 158 5.54 -14.88 -15.40
N ARG A 159 4.38 -14.54 -16.00
CA ARG A 159 4.25 -13.70 -17.19
C ARG A 159 3.45 -12.49 -16.78
N LEU A 160 3.90 -11.29 -17.16
CA LEU A 160 3.15 -10.08 -16.91
C LEU A 160 1.91 -10.09 -17.80
N ARG A 161 0.73 -10.00 -17.21
CA ARG A 161 -0.52 -9.86 -17.95
C ARG A 161 -0.79 -8.37 -18.15
N LEU A 162 -1.00 -7.95 -19.40
CA LEU A 162 -1.25 -6.55 -19.74
C LEU A 162 -2.73 -6.26 -19.61
N TRP A 163 -3.08 -5.28 -18.78
CA TRP A 163 -4.43 -4.78 -18.60
C TRP A 163 -4.54 -3.42 -19.25
N LEU A 164 -5.56 -3.25 -20.07
CA LEU A 164 -5.79 -2.05 -20.85
C LEU A 164 -7.07 -1.39 -20.38
N SER A 165 -7.00 -0.09 -20.18
CA SER A 165 -8.17 0.76 -19.96
C SER A 165 -8.60 1.32 -21.31
N HIS A 166 -9.81 0.99 -21.77
CA HIS A 166 -10.36 1.61 -22.99
C HIS A 166 -10.82 3.05 -22.71
N ARG A 167 -9.95 3.95 -22.23
CA ARG A 167 -10.27 5.38 -22.06
C ARG A 167 -9.07 6.29 -22.27
N TYR A 168 -9.28 7.30 -23.11
CA TYR A 168 -8.42 8.47 -23.21
C TYR A 168 -8.74 9.47 -22.08
N ARG A 169 -7.90 9.46 -21.03
CA ARG A 169 -7.55 10.61 -20.15
C ARG A 169 -8.58 11.32 -19.24
N SER A 170 -9.84 10.91 -19.02
CA SER A 170 -10.70 11.73 -18.12
C SER A 170 -11.68 11.06 -17.15
N LYS A 171 -11.90 9.74 -17.16
CA LYS A 171 -12.72 9.06 -16.14
C LYS A 171 -12.24 7.62 -15.93
N SER A 172 -12.28 7.08 -14.71
CA SER A 172 -11.95 5.67 -14.44
C SER A 172 -12.78 4.73 -15.31
N SER A 173 -12.13 3.86 -16.10
CA SER A 173 -12.84 2.88 -16.94
C SER A 173 -13.63 1.94 -16.05
N LEU A 174 -14.88 1.64 -16.43
CA LEU A 174 -15.71 0.69 -15.69
C LEU A 174 -15.18 -0.74 -15.85
N ALA A 175 -14.45 -1.02 -16.93
CA ALA A 175 -13.84 -2.31 -17.19
C ALA A 175 -12.39 -2.20 -17.70
N LEU A 176 -11.56 -3.17 -17.33
CA LEU A 176 -10.23 -3.39 -17.89
C LEU A 176 -10.23 -4.68 -18.71
N VAL A 177 -9.50 -4.69 -19.83
CA VAL A 177 -9.40 -5.84 -20.72
C VAL A 177 -7.97 -6.32 -20.78
N SER A 178 -7.76 -7.63 -20.78
CA SER A 178 -6.46 -8.23 -20.95
C SER A 178 -6.50 -9.35 -21.98
N ARG A 179 -5.64 -9.26 -22.98
CA ARG A 179 -5.47 -10.28 -24.04
C ARG A 179 -4.01 -10.72 -24.24
N THR A 180 -3.06 -9.92 -23.76
CA THR A 180 -1.63 -10.11 -24.01
C THR A 180 -0.90 -10.51 -22.72
N THR A 181 0.12 -11.37 -22.86
CA THR A 181 0.99 -11.73 -21.74
C THR A 181 2.47 -11.72 -22.15
N VAL A 182 3.26 -10.95 -21.41
CA VAL A 182 4.70 -10.79 -21.68
C VAL A 182 5.51 -11.70 -20.76
N PRO A 183 6.39 -12.56 -21.29
CA PRO A 183 7.21 -13.43 -20.46
C PRO A 183 8.28 -12.65 -19.68
N LYS A 184 8.56 -13.09 -18.44
CA LYS A 184 9.58 -12.45 -17.57
C LYS A 184 10.97 -12.28 -18.18
N ARG A 185 11.33 -13.03 -19.23
CA ARG A 185 12.64 -12.95 -19.90
C ARG A 185 12.85 -11.61 -20.63
N GLU A 186 11.76 -10.99 -21.07
CA GLU A 186 11.77 -9.67 -21.72
C GLU A 186 11.77 -8.52 -20.71
N MET A 187 11.68 -8.85 -19.41
CA MET A 187 11.71 -7.91 -18.31
C MET A 187 13.07 -7.90 -17.59
N ARG A 188 13.52 -6.72 -17.18
CA ARG A 188 14.71 -6.49 -16.36
C ARG A 188 14.38 -5.68 -15.13
N LEU A 189 14.99 -6.03 -14.00
CA LEU A 189 14.98 -5.17 -12.82
C LEU A 189 16.22 -4.29 -12.85
N GLN A 190 16.00 -2.97 -12.88
CA GLN A 190 17.02 -1.94 -12.89
C GLN A 190 17.10 -1.26 -11.52
N LYS A 191 18.32 -0.90 -11.13
CA LYS A 191 18.58 -0.14 -9.91
C LYS A 191 19.14 1.23 -10.29
N PRO A 192 18.66 2.32 -9.66
CA PRO A 192 19.28 3.62 -9.82
C PRO A 192 20.74 3.57 -9.39
N GLN A 193 21.63 4.06 -10.25
CA GLN A 193 23.04 4.23 -9.94
C GLN A 193 23.42 5.69 -10.15
N LEU A 194 24.27 6.21 -9.26
CA LEU A 194 24.90 7.50 -9.50
C LEU A 194 25.87 7.39 -10.67
N HIS A 195 26.13 8.52 -11.33
CA HIS A 195 27.22 8.61 -12.28
C HIS A 195 28.55 8.23 -11.59
N PRO A 196 29.43 7.43 -12.22
CA PRO A 196 30.64 6.92 -11.58
C PRO A 196 31.52 7.99 -10.94
N GLU A 197 31.56 9.18 -11.54
CA GLU A 197 32.37 10.33 -11.07
C GLU A 197 31.92 10.91 -9.72
N ILE A 198 30.63 10.78 -9.37
CA ILE A 198 30.08 11.33 -8.11
C ILE A 198 29.78 10.25 -7.07
N ALA A 199 29.81 8.97 -7.47
CA ALA A 199 29.47 7.84 -6.60
C ALA A 199 30.37 7.73 -5.36
N GLY A 200 31.63 8.16 -5.44
CA GLY A 200 32.58 8.16 -4.32
C GLY A 200 32.46 9.37 -3.38
N THR A 201 31.69 10.40 -3.77
CA THR A 201 31.67 11.70 -3.07
C THR A 201 30.39 11.91 -2.27
N ILE A 202 29.30 11.23 -2.64
CA ILE A 202 27.98 11.41 -2.03
C ILE A 202 27.43 10.05 -1.60
N GLY A 203 26.99 9.95 -0.35
CA GLY A 203 26.20 8.81 0.12
C GLY A 203 24.85 8.78 -0.58
N TYR A 204 24.65 7.82 -1.49
CA TYR A 204 23.40 7.66 -2.21
C TYR A 204 22.63 6.45 -1.72
N THR A 205 21.40 6.69 -1.26
CA THR A 205 20.43 5.64 -0.98
C THR A 205 19.36 5.72 -2.07
N PRO A 206 19.23 4.71 -2.94
CA PRO A 206 18.18 4.71 -3.96
C PRO A 206 16.81 4.89 -3.31
N SER A 207 15.91 5.62 -3.97
CA SER A 207 14.52 5.80 -3.50
C SER A 207 13.54 4.82 -4.15
N HIS A 208 13.97 4.09 -5.18
CA HIS A 208 13.13 3.22 -6.00
C HIS A 208 13.99 2.16 -6.72
N THR A 209 13.33 1.18 -7.33
CA THR A 209 13.85 0.34 -8.42
C THR A 209 13.00 0.59 -9.67
N ALA A 210 13.34 -0.01 -10.81
CA ALA A 210 12.50 0.04 -12.00
C ALA A 210 12.42 -1.32 -12.67
N ILE A 211 11.23 -1.72 -13.13
CA ILE A 211 11.08 -2.84 -14.05
C ILE A 211 11.09 -2.28 -15.48
N GLU A 212 11.92 -2.86 -16.33
CA GLU A 212 12.19 -2.41 -17.70
C GLU A 212 11.79 -3.52 -18.68
N TYR A 213 10.95 -3.18 -19.65
CA TYR A 213 10.61 -4.04 -20.78
C TYR A 213 11.58 -3.77 -21.95
N LYS A 214 12.08 -4.84 -22.55
CA LYS A 214 13.01 -4.79 -23.68
C LYS A 214 12.27 -4.95 -25.00
N ASN A 215 12.34 -3.93 -25.86
CA ASN A 215 11.75 -4.01 -27.20
C ASN A 215 12.68 -3.58 -28.36
N GLY A 216 14.00 -3.73 -28.22
CA GLY A 216 14.95 -3.32 -29.28
C GLY A 216 15.04 -1.81 -29.57
N GLY A 217 14.03 -1.01 -29.21
CA GLY A 217 14.01 0.45 -29.19
C GLY A 217 14.19 1.03 -27.79
N ASP A 218 13.52 2.15 -27.52
CA ASP A 218 13.62 2.83 -26.22
C ASP A 218 13.04 1.96 -25.09
N PRO A 219 13.74 1.87 -23.94
CA PRO A 219 13.31 1.02 -22.84
C PRO A 219 12.08 1.60 -22.15
N ILE A 220 11.00 0.80 -22.10
CA ILE A 220 9.79 1.14 -21.36
C ILE A 220 9.98 0.75 -19.90
N ARG A 221 9.72 1.68 -18.97
CA ARG A 221 10.08 1.51 -17.56
C ARG A 221 8.94 1.88 -16.62
N LEU A 222 8.69 1.02 -15.64
CA LEU A 222 7.82 1.30 -14.50
C LEU A 222 8.68 1.51 -13.24
N ARG A 223 8.55 2.69 -12.63
CA ARG A 223 9.27 3.06 -11.41
C ARG A 223 8.61 2.43 -10.19
N ILE A 224 9.28 1.47 -9.55
CA ILE A 224 8.85 0.83 -8.31
C ILE A 224 9.26 1.71 -7.12
N SER A 225 8.42 2.70 -6.82
CA SER A 225 8.53 3.54 -5.63
C SER A 225 8.03 2.80 -4.37
N LYS A 226 8.23 3.39 -3.19
CA LYS A 226 7.64 2.88 -1.95
C LYS A 226 6.11 2.81 -2.02
N SER A 227 5.47 3.83 -2.60
CA SER A 227 4.01 3.89 -2.73
C SER A 227 3.49 2.81 -3.68
N LEU A 228 4.12 2.67 -4.87
CA LEU A 228 3.75 1.62 -5.82
C LEU A 228 3.96 0.21 -5.24
N TYR A 229 5.06 -0.02 -4.52
CA TYR A 229 5.34 -1.31 -3.89
C TYR A 229 4.28 -1.66 -2.82
N ARG A 230 3.83 -0.67 -2.05
CA ARG A 230 2.72 -0.83 -1.09
C ARG A 230 1.41 -1.16 -1.81
N ALA A 231 1.08 -0.42 -2.88
CA ALA A 231 -0.15 -0.63 -3.64
C ALA A 231 -0.24 -2.05 -4.24
N ILE A 232 0.83 -2.54 -4.87
CA ILE A 232 0.85 -3.91 -5.42
C ILE A 232 0.97 -4.99 -4.33
N GLY A 233 1.50 -4.65 -3.15
CA GLY A 233 1.58 -5.54 -1.99
C GLY A 233 0.28 -5.65 -1.18
N ALA A 234 -0.65 -4.70 -1.32
CA ALA A 234 -1.91 -4.64 -0.59
C ALA A 234 -2.79 -5.89 -0.73
N LEU A 235 -2.63 -6.64 -1.82
CA LEU A 235 -3.33 -7.91 -2.03
C LEU A 235 -2.85 -9.05 -1.17
N ASP A 236 -1.54 -9.13 -0.96
CA ASP A 236 -0.99 -10.13 -0.05
C ASP A 236 -1.50 -9.86 1.37
N ALA A 237 -1.90 -8.61 1.66
CA ALA A 237 -2.56 -8.19 2.88
C ALA A 237 -4.11 -8.26 2.81
N ASN A 238 -4.72 -8.86 1.78
CA ASN A 238 -6.18 -9.05 1.67
C ASN A 238 -7.04 -7.75 1.60
N ILE A 239 -6.49 -6.64 1.11
CA ILE A 239 -7.25 -5.38 0.97
C ILE A 239 -8.23 -5.45 -0.22
N PRO A 240 -9.52 -5.10 -0.05
CA PRO A 240 -10.50 -5.05 -1.15
C PRO A 240 -10.08 -4.09 -2.27
N TYR A 241 -10.38 -4.43 -3.52
CA TYR A 241 -9.98 -3.63 -4.69
C TYR A 241 -10.56 -2.19 -4.67
N THR A 242 -11.78 -2.02 -4.17
CA THR A 242 -12.48 -0.73 -4.07
C THR A 242 -11.80 0.29 -3.16
N LEU A 243 -10.88 -0.17 -2.31
CA LEU A 243 -10.31 0.61 -1.21
C LEU A 243 -8.81 0.90 -1.42
N ARG A 244 -8.29 0.58 -2.61
CA ARG A 244 -6.89 0.82 -2.99
C ARG A 244 -6.77 2.19 -3.63
N ASP A 245 -5.65 2.86 -3.36
CA ASP A 245 -5.29 4.10 -4.05
C ASP A 245 -5.14 3.84 -5.56
N ARG A 246 -5.70 4.73 -6.38
CA ARG A 246 -5.77 4.60 -7.84
C ARG A 246 -4.65 5.37 -8.55
N ASP A 247 -3.92 6.23 -7.86
CA ASP A 247 -2.82 7.01 -8.44
C ASP A 247 -1.66 6.10 -8.88
N GLU A 248 -1.40 5.02 -8.12
CA GLU A 248 -0.46 3.97 -8.49
C GLU A 248 -0.97 3.07 -9.62
N GLU A 249 -2.28 2.82 -9.68
CA GLU A 249 -2.89 1.98 -10.73
C GLU A 249 -2.66 2.58 -12.11
N GLN A 250 -2.87 3.90 -12.24
CA GLN A 250 -2.69 4.60 -13.51
C GLN A 250 -1.25 4.44 -14.05
N GLN A 251 -0.23 4.49 -13.17
CA GLN A 251 1.16 4.27 -13.57
C GLN A 251 1.39 2.83 -14.10
N ILE A 252 0.71 1.84 -13.52
CA ILE A 252 0.81 0.45 -13.98
C ILE A 252 0.10 0.30 -15.34
N LEU A 253 -1.08 0.91 -15.51
CA LEU A 253 -1.84 0.87 -16.75
C LEU A 253 -1.10 1.55 -17.90
N GLU A 254 -0.53 2.74 -17.69
CA GLU A 254 0.28 3.44 -18.69
C GLU A 254 1.49 2.59 -19.13
N PHE A 255 2.15 1.94 -18.18
CA PHE A 255 3.23 1.01 -18.48
C PHE A 255 2.75 -0.19 -19.31
N MET A 256 1.58 -0.76 -19.00
CA MET A 256 1.01 -1.89 -19.74
C MET A 256 0.55 -1.50 -21.14
N GLU A 257 -0.06 -0.33 -21.30
CA GLU A 257 -0.51 0.22 -22.58
C GLU A 257 0.67 0.50 -23.52
N GLU A 258 1.76 1.08 -23.00
CA GLU A 258 2.97 1.33 -23.78
C GLU A 258 3.61 0.01 -24.25
N ILE A 259 3.62 -1.03 -23.41
CA ILE A 259 4.09 -2.37 -23.82
C ILE A 259 3.18 -2.97 -24.89
N GLU A 260 1.86 -2.89 -24.70
CA GLU A 260 0.88 -3.44 -25.64
C GLU A 260 1.03 -2.82 -27.03
N TYR A 261 1.38 -1.54 -27.14
CA TYR A 261 1.65 -0.88 -28.43
C TYR A 261 2.76 -1.58 -29.26
N HIS A 262 3.60 -2.35 -28.60
CA HIS A 262 4.75 -3.02 -29.18
C HIS A 262 4.62 -4.54 -29.28
N GLU A 263 3.53 -5.12 -28.78
CA GLU A 263 3.28 -6.54 -28.83
C GLU A 263 2.32 -6.88 -29.98
N ASP A 264 2.67 -7.91 -30.75
CA ASP A 264 1.76 -8.48 -31.75
C ASP A 264 0.83 -9.50 -31.08
N TYR A 265 -0.45 -9.49 -31.45
CA TYR A 265 -1.45 -10.43 -30.96
C TYR A 265 -2.21 -11.08 -32.11
N SER A 266 -2.69 -12.31 -31.89
CA SER A 266 -3.55 -13.01 -32.85
C SER A 266 -4.96 -12.40 -32.82
N GLU A 267 -5.50 -12.08 -33.98
CA GLU A 267 -6.89 -11.62 -34.14
C GLU A 267 -7.90 -12.79 -34.14
N GLU A 268 -7.43 -14.02 -34.40
CA GLU A 268 -8.30 -15.19 -34.67
C GLU A 268 -8.46 -16.11 -33.45
N THR A 269 -7.46 -16.17 -32.57
CA THR A 269 -7.45 -17.07 -31.41
C THR A 269 -6.85 -16.40 -30.20
N GLY A 270 -7.48 -16.57 -29.03
CA GLY A 270 -6.93 -15.97 -27.83
C GLY A 270 -7.78 -16.14 -26.58
N GLU A 271 -7.19 -15.77 -25.45
CA GLU A 271 -7.85 -15.69 -24.16
C GLU A 271 -8.01 -14.20 -23.81
N ILE A 272 -9.25 -13.75 -23.66
CA ILE A 272 -9.58 -12.40 -23.22
C ILE A 272 -10.08 -12.50 -21.78
N MET A 273 -9.52 -11.66 -20.90
CA MET A 273 -10.02 -11.46 -19.56
C MET A 273 -10.62 -10.07 -19.43
N VAL A 274 -11.79 -9.97 -18.82
CA VAL A 274 -12.47 -8.69 -18.55
C VAL A 274 -12.60 -8.54 -17.06
N LYS A 275 -12.10 -7.43 -16.52
CA LYS A 275 -12.25 -7.08 -15.11
C LYS A 275 -13.24 -5.93 -14.99
N ASP A 276 -14.24 -6.12 -14.15
CA ASP A 276 -15.09 -5.05 -13.66
C ASP A 276 -14.35 -4.30 -12.53
N THR A 277 -14.19 -2.98 -12.70
CA THR A 277 -13.44 -2.14 -11.75
C THR A 277 -14.26 -1.70 -10.53
N GLU A 278 -15.59 -1.82 -10.57
CA GLU A 278 -16.44 -1.50 -9.43
C GLU A 278 -16.49 -2.70 -8.48
N THR A 279 -16.65 -3.90 -9.03
CA THR A 279 -16.78 -5.13 -8.23
C THR A 279 -15.45 -5.86 -8.03
N GLY A 280 -14.44 -5.58 -8.87
CA GLY A 280 -13.18 -6.32 -8.91
C GLY A 280 -13.30 -7.72 -9.52
N LYS A 281 -14.50 -8.11 -10.00
CA LYS A 281 -14.74 -9.43 -10.59
C LYS A 281 -14.00 -9.56 -11.92
N VAL A 282 -13.41 -10.72 -12.15
CA VAL A 282 -12.70 -11.04 -13.41
C VAL A 282 -13.40 -12.20 -14.11
N GLU A 283 -13.82 -11.96 -15.34
CA GLU A 283 -14.42 -12.96 -16.24
C GLU A 283 -13.41 -13.35 -17.32
N ARG A 284 -13.43 -14.63 -17.72
CA ARG A 284 -12.57 -15.18 -18.77
C ARG A 284 -13.43 -15.57 -19.97
N ILE A 285 -12.99 -15.16 -21.15
CA ILE A 285 -13.62 -15.42 -22.43
C ILE A 285 -12.56 -16.05 -23.34
N ASP A 286 -12.80 -17.26 -23.81
CA ASP A 286 -11.95 -17.91 -24.81
C ASP A 286 -12.52 -17.60 -26.20
N VAL A 287 -11.67 -17.08 -27.09
CA VAL A 287 -12.03 -16.74 -28.48
C VAL A 287 -11.44 -17.80 -29.39
N GLU A 288 -12.31 -18.59 -30.01
CA GLU A 288 -11.99 -19.49 -31.12
C GLU A 288 -12.78 -19.05 -32.34
N ASP A 289 -12.16 -18.28 -33.24
CA ASP A 289 -12.79 -17.97 -34.51
C ASP A 289 -12.71 -19.20 -35.43
N SER A 290 -13.80 -19.98 -35.45
CA SER A 290 -13.93 -21.18 -36.29
C SER A 290 -14.52 -20.86 -37.67
N ILE A 291 -14.72 -19.58 -38.01
CA ILE A 291 -15.46 -19.15 -39.21
C ILE A 291 -14.63 -19.33 -40.50
N TYR A 292 -13.31 -19.55 -40.42
CA TYR A 292 -12.43 -19.75 -41.58
C TYR A 292 -11.82 -21.15 -41.74
N ARG A 293 -12.29 -22.16 -40.99
CA ARG A 293 -11.92 -23.56 -41.23
C ARG A 293 -12.89 -24.23 -42.20
N GLU A 294 -12.79 -23.88 -43.48
CA GLU A 294 -13.28 -24.71 -44.60
C GLU A 294 -12.12 -25.46 -45.29
#